data_AF-A0A9D1YTW4-F1
#
_entry.id   AF-A0A9D1YTW4-F1
#
_cell.length_a   1.000
_cell.length_b   1.000
_cell.length_c   1.000
_cell.angle_alpha   90.00
_cell.angle_beta   90.00
_cell.angle_gamma   90.00
#
_symmetry.space_group_name_H-M   'P 1'
#
loop_
_entity.id
_entity.type
_entity.pdbx_description
1 polymer ?
#
loop_
_entity_poly.entity_id
_entity_poly.type
_entity_poly.pdbx_seq_one_letter_code
_entity_poly.pdbx_strand_id
1 'polypeptide(L)'
;MSDTTSRALALLNLLQTHRHWPGPELAERLGVTQRTLRRDVERLRELGYRVESTPGAAGGYRLEAGSAVPPLLLTDEEAVAMAIGLRVAASRRLVSGAETTITALAKLEQVLPAPLRRRVNALADTVQPAGISSGAPVSSEILGEIALACRDHERLRFTYTSADGVVTRRRVEPEALAPADRHWYLVCWDL
;
A
#
# COMPACT_ATOMS: atom_id res chain seq x y z
N MET A 1 -3.93 20.91 -27.85
CA MET A 1 -3.91 19.43 -27.84
C MET A 1 -3.22 19.02 -26.56
N SER A 2 -3.90 18.36 -25.62
CA SER A 2 -3.25 17.86 -24.41
C SER A 2 -2.10 16.95 -24.81
N ASP A 3 -0.91 17.20 -24.27
CA ASP A 3 0.25 16.34 -24.46
C ASP A 3 -0.13 14.88 -24.20
N THR A 4 0.33 13.98 -25.06
CA THR A 4 -0.04 12.56 -25.03
C THR A 4 0.36 11.92 -23.71
N THR A 5 1.52 12.31 -23.17
CA THR A 5 2.01 11.86 -21.87
C THR A 5 1.09 12.34 -20.75
N SER A 6 0.73 13.62 -20.76
CA SER A 6 -0.20 14.20 -19.77
C SER A 6 -1.55 13.46 -19.74
N ARG A 7 -2.08 13.07 -20.91
CA ARG A 7 -3.35 12.33 -20.99
C ARG A 7 -3.23 10.87 -20.51
N ALA A 8 -2.12 10.19 -20.82
CA ALA A 8 -1.86 8.85 -20.30
C ALA A 8 -1.75 8.84 -18.76
N LEU A 9 -1.11 9.87 -18.18
CA LEU A 9 -1.04 10.04 -16.73
C LEU A 9 -2.42 10.35 -16.12
N ALA A 10 -3.24 11.19 -16.78
CA ALA A 10 -4.61 11.44 -16.34
C ALA A 10 -5.48 10.18 -16.37
N LEU A 11 -5.35 9.36 -17.43
CA LEU A 11 -6.01 8.05 -17.53
C LEU A 11 -5.58 7.12 -16.39
N LEU A 12 -4.27 7.05 -16.10
CA LEU A 12 -3.75 6.22 -15.02
C LEU A 12 -4.33 6.65 -13.66
N ASN A 13 -4.37 7.95 -13.37
CA ASN A 13 -4.93 8.48 -12.13
C ASN A 13 -6.42 8.06 -11.98
N LEU A 14 -7.22 8.22 -13.04
CA LEU A 14 -8.61 7.75 -13.03
C LEU A 14 -8.69 6.26 -12.70
N LEU A 15 -7.93 5.41 -13.39
CA LEU A 15 -7.92 3.96 -13.15
C LEU A 15 -7.45 3.56 -11.74
N GLN A 16 -6.70 4.42 -11.04
CA GLN A 16 -6.26 4.19 -9.65
C GLN A 16 -7.35 4.54 -8.62
N THR A 17 -8.27 5.45 -8.95
CA THR A 17 -9.34 5.88 -8.01
C THR A 17 -10.50 4.89 -7.88
N HIS A 18 -10.80 4.11 -8.92
CA HIS A 18 -11.93 3.18 -8.92
C HIS A 18 -11.53 1.82 -9.46
N ARG A 19 -12.10 0.76 -8.86
CA ARG A 19 -11.85 -0.63 -9.26
C ARG A 19 -12.28 -0.92 -10.70
N HIS A 20 -13.23 -0.19 -11.27
CA HIS A 20 -13.67 -0.39 -12.65
C HIS A 20 -14.25 0.90 -13.22
N TRP A 21 -13.97 1.15 -14.50
CA TRP A 21 -14.47 2.30 -15.24
C TRP A 21 -15.14 1.89 -16.55
N PRO A 22 -16.40 2.29 -16.79
CA PRO A 22 -17.02 2.14 -18.10
C PRO A 22 -16.21 2.89 -19.17
N GLY A 23 -15.96 2.24 -20.31
CA GLY A 23 -15.19 2.83 -21.41
C GLY A 23 -15.74 4.18 -21.91
N PRO A 24 -17.06 4.35 -22.09
CA PRO A 24 -17.64 5.64 -22.49
C PRO A 24 -17.41 6.76 -21.47
N GLU A 25 -17.61 6.48 -20.18
CA GLU A 25 -17.44 7.48 -19.11
C GLU A 25 -15.98 7.93 -18.99
N LEU A 26 -15.04 6.98 -19.09
CA LEU A 26 -13.62 7.28 -19.04
C LEU A 26 -13.18 8.17 -20.22
N ALA A 27 -13.74 7.91 -21.41
CA ALA A 27 -13.48 8.71 -22.61
C ALA A 27 -14.04 10.13 -22.48
N GLU A 28 -15.26 10.28 -21.93
CA GLU A 28 -15.88 11.57 -21.66
C GLU A 28 -15.07 12.41 -20.67
N ARG A 29 -14.66 11.82 -19.53
CA ARG A 29 -13.85 12.50 -18.51
C ARG A 29 -12.50 12.97 -19.04
N LEU A 30 -11.89 12.21 -19.94
CA LEU A 30 -10.63 12.56 -20.60
C LEU A 30 -10.81 13.49 -21.80
N GLY A 31 -12.05 13.79 -22.21
CA GLY A 31 -12.35 14.61 -23.38
C GLY A 31 -11.87 14.00 -24.70
N VAL A 32 -11.89 12.67 -24.83
CA VAL A 32 -11.39 11.95 -26.01
C VAL A 32 -12.39 10.92 -26.54
N THR A 33 -12.11 10.40 -27.74
CA THR A 33 -12.88 9.29 -28.30
C THR A 33 -12.50 7.96 -27.64
N GLN A 34 -13.41 6.97 -27.68
CA GLN A 34 -13.11 5.61 -27.21
C GLN A 34 -11.92 4.97 -27.95
N ARG A 35 -11.71 5.31 -29.23
CA ARG A 35 -10.55 4.86 -30.02
C ARG A 35 -9.24 5.43 -29.46
N THR A 36 -9.24 6.70 -29.07
CA THR A 36 -8.08 7.33 -28.43
C THR A 36 -7.83 6.76 -27.05
N LEU A 37 -8.89 6.55 -26.27
CA LEU A 37 -8.80 5.90 -24.96
C LEU A 37 -8.13 4.52 -25.06
N ARG A 38 -8.55 3.69 -26.03
CA ARG A 38 -7.94 2.36 -26.24
C ARG A 38 -6.44 2.45 -26.52
N ARG A 39 -5.99 3.43 -27.32
CA ARG A 39 -4.57 3.67 -27.57
C ARG A 39 -3.81 4.14 -26.34
N ASP A 40 -4.42 4.98 -25.51
CA ASP A 40 -3.79 5.43 -24.27
C ASP A 40 -3.71 4.28 -23.24
N VAL A 41 -4.68 3.37 -23.22
CA VAL A 41 -4.61 2.11 -22.44
C VAL A 41 -3.49 1.20 -22.93
N GLU A 42 -3.32 1.05 -24.25
CA GLU A 42 -2.20 0.28 -24.82
C GLU A 42 -0.84 0.87 -24.41
N ARG A 43 -0.70 2.20 -24.42
CA ARG A 43 0.52 2.87 -23.92
C ARG A 43 0.80 2.59 -22.44
N LEU A 44 -0.23 2.59 -21.59
CA LEU A 44 -0.07 2.21 -20.19
C LEU A 44 0.39 0.74 -20.07
N ARG A 45 -0.12 -0.16 -20.91
CA ARG A 45 0.34 -1.56 -20.95
C ARG A 45 1.80 -1.69 -21.37
N GLU A 46 2.24 -0.91 -22.36
CA GLU A 46 3.65 -0.85 -22.78
C GLU A 46 4.58 -0.36 -21.65
N LEU A 47 4.08 0.51 -20.77
CA LEU A 47 4.79 0.98 -19.58
C LEU A 47 4.74 0.00 -18.40
N GLY A 48 4.17 -1.20 -18.58
CA GLY A 48 4.12 -2.26 -17.57
C GLY A 48 2.88 -2.24 -16.66
N TYR A 49 1.92 -1.35 -16.89
CA TYR A 49 0.65 -1.36 -16.15
C TYR A 49 -0.28 -2.46 -16.69
N ARG A 50 -0.76 -3.34 -15.81
CA ARG A 50 -1.75 -4.35 -16.19
C ARG A 50 -3.15 -3.76 -16.18
N VAL A 51 -3.61 -3.25 -17.33
CA VAL A 51 -4.98 -2.78 -17.50
C VAL A 51 -5.81 -3.89 -18.15
N GLU A 52 -6.80 -4.42 -17.43
CA GLU A 52 -7.80 -5.33 -17.99
C GLU A 52 -8.86 -4.55 -18.77
N SER A 53 -9.40 -5.20 -19.81
CA SER A 53 -10.50 -4.64 -20.60
C SER A 53 -11.61 -5.69 -20.75
N THR A 54 -12.80 -5.36 -20.28
CA THR A 54 -14.01 -6.19 -20.48
C THR A 54 -14.77 -5.68 -21.70
N PRO A 55 -15.03 -6.51 -22.73
CA PRO A 55 -15.83 -6.10 -23.89
C PRO A 55 -17.34 -6.07 -23.58
N GLY A 56 -18.11 -5.36 -24.41
CA GLY A 56 -19.58 -5.29 -24.33
C GLY A 56 -20.13 -3.89 -24.01
N ALA A 57 -21.46 -3.76 -23.95
CA ALA A 57 -22.15 -2.48 -23.69
C ALA A 57 -21.92 -1.94 -22.27
N ALA A 58 -21.68 -2.84 -21.31
CA ALA A 58 -21.20 -2.52 -19.96
C ALA A 58 -19.68 -2.74 -19.80
N GLY A 59 -18.96 -2.83 -20.93
CA GLY A 59 -17.53 -3.06 -20.95
C GLY A 59 -16.74 -1.85 -20.44
N GLY A 60 -15.54 -2.11 -19.94
CA GLY A 60 -14.75 -1.09 -19.27
C GLY A 60 -13.32 -1.50 -18.99
N TYR A 61 -12.61 -0.65 -18.27
CA TYR A 61 -11.21 -0.78 -17.95
C TYR A 61 -11.01 -0.86 -16.44
N ARG A 62 -10.02 -1.66 -16.02
CA ARG A 62 -9.60 -1.80 -14.63
C ARG A 62 -8.09 -1.94 -14.57
N LEU A 63 -7.45 -1.28 -13.60
CA LEU A 63 -6.06 -1.56 -13.26
C LEU A 63 -5.99 -2.79 -12.33
N GLU A 64 -5.20 -3.80 -12.70
CA GLU A 64 -4.89 -4.93 -11.83
C GLU A 64 -3.69 -4.66 -10.94
N ALA A 65 -3.74 -5.18 -9.72
CA ALA A 65 -2.57 -5.25 -8.86
C ALA A 65 -1.59 -6.30 -9.44
N GLY A 66 -0.45 -5.83 -9.98
CA GLY A 66 0.63 -6.69 -10.47
C GLY A 66 1.56 -7.21 -9.37
N SER A 67 2.58 -7.97 -9.75
CA SER A 67 3.61 -8.54 -8.86
C SER A 67 4.63 -7.52 -8.33
N ALA A 68 4.55 -6.26 -8.77
CA ALA A 68 5.34 -5.14 -8.31
C ALA A 68 4.45 -3.90 -8.26
N VAL A 69 4.72 -2.99 -7.31
CA VAL A 69 4.01 -1.71 -7.21
C VAL A 69 4.46 -0.84 -8.40
N PRO A 70 3.59 -0.51 -9.35
CA PRO A 70 3.95 0.39 -10.44
C PRO A 70 4.11 1.84 -9.90
N PRO A 71 4.67 2.78 -10.68
CA PRO A 71 4.71 4.18 -10.28
C PRO A 71 3.31 4.70 -9.93
N LEU A 72 3.14 5.18 -8.69
CA LEU A 72 1.87 5.70 -8.18
C LEU A 72 1.81 7.21 -8.42
N LEU A 73 0.69 7.69 -8.96
CA LEU A 73 0.39 9.12 -8.96
C LEU A 73 -0.29 9.43 -7.64
N LEU A 74 0.45 10.11 -6.76
CA LEU A 74 -0.04 10.49 -5.44
C LEU A 74 -0.49 11.95 -5.48
N THR A 75 -1.64 12.22 -4.89
CA THR A 75 -2.00 13.58 -4.51
C THR A 75 -1.09 14.08 -3.39
N ASP A 76 -1.04 15.41 -3.22
CA ASP A 76 -0.28 16.05 -2.15
C ASP A 76 -0.65 15.50 -0.75
N GLU A 77 -1.94 15.24 -0.51
CA GLU A 77 -2.45 14.73 0.76
C GLU A 77 -2.05 13.27 1.00
N GLU A 78 -2.16 12.42 0.00
CA GLU A 78 -1.76 11.01 0.07
C GLU A 78 -0.24 10.88 0.31
N ALA A 79 0.55 11.71 -0.38
CA ALA A 79 2.00 11.69 -0.23
C ALA A 79 2.44 12.14 1.18
N VAL A 80 1.77 13.15 1.76
CA VAL A 80 1.99 13.58 3.15
C VAL A 80 1.59 12.47 4.13
N ALA A 81 0.41 11.87 3.97
CA ALA A 81 -0.07 10.80 4.84
C ALA A 81 0.86 9.58 4.83
N MET A 82 1.33 9.16 3.66
CA MET A 82 2.29 8.06 3.55
C MET A 82 3.65 8.41 4.17
N ALA A 83 4.16 9.63 3.97
CA ALA A 83 5.44 10.03 4.55
C ALA A 83 5.39 10.03 6.09
N ILE A 84 4.28 10.49 6.68
CA ILE A 84 4.03 10.44 8.12
C ILE A 84 3.96 8.99 8.60
N GLY A 85 3.16 8.15 7.93
CA GLY A 85 3.02 6.73 8.26
C GLY A 85 4.35 5.99 8.24
N LEU A 86 5.16 6.22 7.19
CA LEU A 86 6.51 5.66 7.07
C LEU A 86 7.45 6.15 8.18
N ARG A 87 7.43 7.43 8.54
CA ARG A 87 8.24 7.94 9.66
C ARG A 87 7.82 7.36 11.01
N VAL A 88 6.52 7.26 11.27
CA VAL A 88 6.01 6.61 12.49
C VAL A 88 6.45 5.15 12.55
N ALA A 89 6.30 4.41 11.45
CA ALA A 89 6.73 3.02 11.35
C ALA A 89 8.25 2.86 11.58
N ALA A 90 9.07 3.74 10.98
CA ALA A 90 10.53 3.74 11.17
C ALA A 90 10.92 4.04 12.62
N SER A 91 10.26 5.02 13.25
CA SER A 91 10.53 5.42 14.63
C SER A 91 10.15 4.37 15.67
N ARG A 92 9.09 3.60 15.39
CA ARG A 92 8.56 2.55 16.29
C ARG A 92 9.16 1.16 16.03
N ARG A 93 10.01 0.99 15.00
CA ARG A 93 10.59 -0.31 14.57
C ARG A 93 9.54 -1.43 14.45
N LEU A 94 8.32 -1.09 14.04
CA LEU A 94 7.17 -2.02 14.03
C LEU A 94 7.32 -3.16 13.03
N VAL A 95 8.27 -3.06 12.10
CA VAL A 95 8.51 -4.02 11.03
C VAL A 95 10.03 -4.25 10.93
N SER A 96 10.46 -5.49 10.66
CA SER A 96 11.86 -5.81 10.38
C SER A 96 12.36 -5.00 9.18
N GLY A 97 13.56 -4.45 9.29
CA GLY A 97 14.13 -3.60 8.25
C GLY A 97 13.76 -2.13 8.48
N ALA A 98 14.24 -1.55 9.58
CA ALA A 98 14.27 -0.09 9.74
C ALA A 98 14.87 0.58 8.49
N GLU A 99 15.87 -0.07 7.86
CA GLU A 99 16.45 0.32 6.57
C GLU A 99 15.44 0.33 5.42
N THR A 100 14.49 -0.62 5.37
CA THR A 100 13.44 -0.68 4.35
C THR A 100 12.47 0.50 4.46
N THR A 101 12.03 0.82 5.68
CA THR A 101 11.15 1.97 5.91
C THR A 101 11.87 3.29 5.66
N ILE A 102 13.14 3.41 6.07
CA ILE A 102 14.00 4.58 5.79
C ILE A 102 14.23 4.74 4.29
N THR A 103 14.50 3.65 3.57
CA THR A 103 14.71 3.67 2.11
C THR A 103 13.42 4.03 1.36
N ALA A 104 12.27 3.50 1.80
CA ALA A 104 10.97 3.85 1.23
C ALA A 104 10.64 5.33 1.45
N LEU A 105 10.89 5.84 2.67
CA LEU A 105 10.75 7.26 2.98
C LEU A 105 11.69 8.12 2.15
N ALA A 106 12.96 7.73 1.99
CA ALA A 106 13.92 8.46 1.17
C ALA A 106 13.48 8.53 -0.31
N LYS A 107 12.97 7.41 -0.85
CA LYS A 107 12.40 7.38 -2.21
C LYS A 107 11.19 8.30 -2.35
N LEU A 108 10.32 8.35 -1.35
CA LEU A 108 9.16 9.25 -1.33
C LEU A 108 9.59 10.73 -1.19
N GLU A 109 10.52 11.03 -0.29
CA GLU A 109 11.05 12.38 -0.09
C GLU A 109 11.73 12.92 -1.35
N GLN A 110 12.38 12.07 -2.16
CA GLN A 110 12.99 12.47 -3.44
C GLN A 110 11.96 13.00 -4.45
N VAL A 111 10.74 12.47 -4.45
CA VAL A 111 9.68 12.87 -5.39
C VAL A 111 8.77 13.96 -4.83
N LEU A 112 8.84 14.27 -3.53
CA LEU A 112 8.05 15.34 -2.91
C LEU A 112 8.56 16.75 -3.27
N PRO A 113 7.65 17.66 -3.70
CA PRO A 113 7.91 19.09 -3.78
C PRO A 113 8.42 19.68 -2.45
N ALA A 114 9.33 20.66 -2.53
CA ALA A 114 9.96 21.27 -1.35
C ALA A 114 8.99 21.78 -0.25
N PRO A 115 7.81 22.36 -0.58
CA PRO A 115 6.82 22.74 0.44
C PRO A 115 6.27 21.54 1.23
N LEU A 116 5.97 20.43 0.54
CA LEU A 116 5.43 19.22 1.16
C LEU A 116 6.48 18.51 2.00
N ARG A 117 7.73 18.45 1.51
CA ARG A 117 8.86 17.92 2.29
C ARG A 117 9.07 18.66 3.61
N ARG A 118 8.96 20.00 3.60
CA ARG A 118 9.03 20.82 4.82
C ARG A 118 7.89 20.52 5.79
N ARG A 119 6.66 20.36 5.29
CA ARG A 119 5.49 20.03 6.10
C ARG A 119 5.60 18.65 6.75
N VAL A 120 6.08 17.65 6.00
CA VAL A 120 6.36 16.30 6.50
C VAL A 120 7.43 16.32 7.59
N ASN A 121 8.56 17.02 7.36
CA ASN A 121 9.63 17.13 8.34
C ASN A 121 9.16 17.81 9.63
N ALA A 122 8.45 18.94 9.52
CA ALA A 122 7.94 19.66 10.68
C ALA A 122 6.99 18.80 11.53
N LEU A 123 6.09 18.03 10.89
CA LEU A 123 5.20 17.14 11.63
C LEU A 123 5.97 15.99 12.29
N ALA A 124 6.95 15.43 11.58
CA ALA A 124 7.80 14.36 12.12
C ALA A 124 8.64 14.79 13.32
N ASP A 125 9.19 16.02 13.29
CA ASP A 125 9.97 16.58 14.40
C ASP A 125 9.11 16.81 15.65
N THR A 126 7.79 16.97 15.46
CA THR A 126 6.81 17.14 16.54
C THR A 126 6.35 15.79 17.12
N VAL A 127 6.39 14.72 16.31
CA VAL A 127 6.03 13.36 16.75
C VAL A 127 7.24 12.72 17.43
N GLN A 128 7.43 13.04 18.72
CA GLN A 128 8.40 12.38 19.58
C GLN A 128 7.90 10.97 19.96
N PRO A 129 8.58 9.89 19.55
CA PRO A 129 8.26 8.56 20.06
C PRO A 129 8.67 8.52 21.52
N ALA A 130 7.70 8.43 22.43
CA ALA A 130 8.00 8.31 23.85
C ALA A 130 8.90 7.09 24.10
N GLY A 131 10.09 7.31 24.69
CA GLY A 131 10.95 6.39 25.44
C GLY A 131 11.39 5.08 24.78
N ILE A 132 12.58 5.01 24.19
CA ILE A 132 13.15 3.80 23.55
C ILE A 132 13.36 2.65 24.57
N SER A 133 12.65 1.53 24.41
CA SER A 133 12.96 0.24 25.05
C SER A 133 12.51 -0.98 24.21
N SER A 134 13.54 -1.72 23.78
CA SER A 134 13.73 -3.10 23.26
C SER A 134 12.58 -4.08 22.90
N GLY A 135 11.59 -3.70 22.08
CA GLY A 135 10.84 -4.72 21.31
C GLY A 135 11.67 -5.20 20.11
N ALA A 136 11.83 -6.51 19.92
CA ALA A 136 12.47 -7.04 18.71
C ALA A 136 11.54 -6.83 17.50
N PRO A 137 12.02 -6.30 16.36
CA PRO A 137 11.17 -6.07 15.20
C PRO A 137 10.67 -7.39 14.60
N VAL A 138 9.41 -7.43 14.18
CA VAL A 138 8.76 -8.62 13.58
C VAL A 138 8.89 -8.57 12.06
N SER A 139 9.16 -9.71 11.41
CA SER A 139 9.28 -9.80 9.94
C SER A 139 8.03 -9.32 9.21
N SER A 140 8.20 -8.53 8.14
CA SER A 140 7.10 -8.14 7.25
C SER A 140 6.49 -9.33 6.52
N GLU A 141 7.30 -10.34 6.18
CA GLU A 141 6.78 -11.56 5.56
C GLU A 141 5.83 -12.29 6.53
N ILE A 142 6.24 -12.46 7.80
CA ILE A 142 5.42 -13.11 8.83
C ILE A 142 4.12 -12.35 9.08
N LEU A 143 4.17 -11.02 9.19
CA LEU A 143 2.96 -10.21 9.35
C LEU A 143 2.03 -10.32 8.14
N GLY A 144 2.59 -10.38 6.93
CA GLY A 144 1.84 -10.58 5.69
C GLY A 144 1.17 -11.96 5.64
N GLU A 145 1.89 -13.03 5.99
CA GLU A 145 1.35 -14.39 6.07
C GLU A 145 0.19 -14.50 7.06
N ILE A 146 0.34 -13.94 8.26
CA ILE A 146 -0.72 -13.96 9.29
C ILE A 146 -1.93 -13.11 8.83
N ALA A 147 -1.71 -11.95 8.20
CA ALA A 147 -2.80 -11.12 7.68
C ALA A 147 -3.60 -11.83 6.58
N LEU A 148 -2.93 -12.56 5.69
CA LEU A 148 -3.59 -13.40 4.69
C LEU A 148 -4.40 -14.51 5.34
N ALA A 149 -3.85 -15.18 6.36
CA ALA A 149 -4.58 -16.21 7.10
C ALA A 149 -5.83 -15.65 7.82
N CYS A 150 -5.79 -14.43 8.37
CA CYS A 150 -6.99 -13.76 8.90
C CYS A 150 -8.03 -13.51 7.79
N ARG A 151 -7.59 -13.01 6.61
CA ARG A 151 -8.48 -12.68 5.49
C ARG A 151 -9.15 -13.91 4.88
N ASP A 152 -8.37 -14.98 4.70
CA ASP A 152 -8.79 -16.20 4.02
C ASP A 152 -9.36 -17.24 5.01
N HIS A 153 -9.46 -16.88 6.30
CA HIS A 153 -9.93 -17.72 7.39
C HIS A 153 -9.17 -19.06 7.50
N GLU A 154 -7.86 -19.01 7.31
CA GLU A 154 -6.98 -20.16 7.37
C GLU A 154 -6.42 -20.37 8.78
N ARG A 155 -6.44 -21.61 9.27
CA ARG A 155 -5.90 -21.96 10.59
C ARG A 155 -4.39 -21.87 10.62
N LEU A 156 -3.85 -21.23 11.65
CA LEU A 156 -2.40 -21.11 11.87
C LEU A 156 -1.91 -22.17 12.87
N ARG A 157 -0.66 -22.61 12.69
CA ARG A 157 0.06 -23.43 13.69
C ARG A 157 1.44 -22.84 13.94
N PHE A 158 1.75 -22.56 15.20
CA PHE A 158 3.03 -21.97 15.58
C PHE A 158 3.49 -22.45 16.96
N THR A 159 4.76 -22.22 17.26
CA THR A 159 5.31 -22.41 18.59
C THR A 159 5.10 -21.12 19.40
N TYR A 160 4.50 -21.24 20.58
CA TYR A 160 4.21 -20.12 21.48
C TYR A 160 4.97 -20.30 22.79
N THR A 161 5.72 -19.27 23.18
CA THR A 161 6.37 -19.21 24.49
C THR A 161 5.53 -18.29 25.36
N SER A 162 4.97 -18.82 26.46
CA SER A 162 4.20 -18.01 27.41
C SER A 162 5.10 -17.03 28.17
N ALA A 163 4.48 -16.09 28.89
CA ALA A 163 5.21 -15.17 29.77
C ALA A 163 6.05 -15.91 30.84
N ASP A 164 5.62 -17.10 31.25
CA ASP A 164 6.33 -17.97 32.20
C ASP A 164 7.44 -18.83 31.54
N GLY A 165 7.70 -18.64 30.24
CA GLY A 165 8.73 -19.36 29.49
C GLY A 165 8.32 -20.74 28.99
N VAL A 166 7.06 -21.14 29.16
CA VAL A 166 6.58 -22.46 28.73
C VAL A 166 6.37 -22.46 27.22
N VAL A 167 7.08 -23.35 26.53
CA VAL A 167 6.98 -23.53 25.08
C VAL A 167 5.88 -24.54 24.74
N THR A 168 4.91 -24.10 23.96
CA THR A 168 3.77 -24.91 23.51
C THR A 168 3.62 -24.82 21.99
N ARG A 169 2.96 -25.80 21.37
CA ARG A 169 2.51 -25.69 19.97
C ARG A 169 1.04 -25.34 19.97
N ARG A 170 0.68 -24.23 19.34
CA ARG A 170 -0.69 -23.71 19.27
C ARG A 170 -1.24 -23.91 17.88
N ARG A 171 -2.54 -24.19 17.79
CA ARG A 171 -3.30 -24.17 16.55
C ARG A 171 -4.47 -23.24 16.77
N VAL A 172 -4.57 -22.20 15.95
CA VAL A 172 -5.53 -21.13 16.20
C VAL A 172 -6.33 -20.81 14.94
N GLU A 173 -7.52 -20.26 15.14
CA GLU A 173 -8.30 -19.57 14.11
C GLU A 173 -8.02 -18.07 14.24
N PRO A 174 -7.26 -17.46 13.31
CA PRO A 174 -6.85 -16.07 13.42
C PRO A 174 -8.00 -15.11 13.06
N GLU A 175 -8.18 -14.07 13.87
CA GLU A 175 -9.23 -13.06 13.67
C GLU A 175 -8.63 -11.72 13.23
N ALA A 176 -7.62 -11.23 13.94
CA ALA A 176 -7.02 -9.93 13.64
C ALA A 176 -5.56 -9.83 14.09
N LEU A 177 -4.77 -9.07 13.34
CA LEU A 177 -3.50 -8.54 13.82
C LEU A 177 -3.73 -7.14 14.41
N ALA A 178 -3.43 -6.98 15.68
CA ALA A 178 -3.58 -5.72 16.40
C ALA A 178 -2.21 -5.16 16.78
N PRO A 179 -1.83 -3.98 16.25
CA PRO A 179 -0.70 -3.24 16.80
C PRO A 179 -1.17 -2.61 18.12
N ALA A 180 -0.61 -3.06 19.25
CA ALA A 180 -0.83 -2.44 20.55
C ALA A 180 0.52 -2.09 21.18
N ASP A 181 0.64 -0.83 21.61
CA ASP A 181 1.89 -0.22 22.06
C ASP A 181 3.04 -0.40 21.06
N ARG A 182 3.89 -1.41 21.31
CA ARG A 182 5.15 -1.68 20.59
C ARG A 182 5.28 -3.14 20.14
N HIS A 183 4.21 -3.91 20.26
CA HIS A 183 4.19 -5.32 19.87
C HIS A 183 3.05 -5.57 18.89
N TRP A 184 3.21 -6.63 18.10
CA TRP A 184 2.12 -7.20 17.33
C TRP A 184 1.44 -8.28 18.15
N TYR A 185 0.13 -8.18 18.26
CA TYR A 185 -0.71 -9.19 18.87
C TYR A 185 -1.54 -9.87 17.79
N LEU A 186 -1.60 -11.19 17.85
CA LEU A 186 -2.57 -11.97 17.10
C LEU A 186 -3.77 -12.22 18.01
N VAL A 187 -4.92 -11.65 17.65
CA VAL A 187 -6.21 -11.99 18.22
C VAL A 187 -6.71 -13.21 17.48
N CYS A 188 -6.99 -14.29 18.22
CA CYS A 188 -7.35 -15.57 17.66
C CYS A 188 -8.09 -16.44 18.66
N TRP A 189 -8.82 -17.42 18.14
CA TRP A 189 -9.40 -18.51 18.94
C TRP A 189 -8.40 -19.68 19.01
N ASP A 190 -7.95 -20.03 20.22
CA ASP A 190 -7.05 -21.18 20.46
C ASP A 190 -7.86 -22.48 20.52
N LEU A 191 -7.46 -23.50 19.73
CA LEU A 191 -8.20 -24.76 19.53
C LEU A 191 -7.80 -25.88 20.49
#